data_AF-A0A3P7M5Z3-F1
#
_entry.id   AF-A0A3P7M5Z3-F1
#
_cell.length_a   1.000
_cell.length_b   1.000
_cell.length_c   1.000
_cell.angle_alpha   90.00
_cell.angle_beta   90.00
_cell.angle_gamma   90.00
#
_symmetry.space_group_name_H-M   'P 1'
#
loop_
_entity.id
_entity.type
_entity.pdbx_description
1 polymer ?
#
loop_
_entity_poly.entity_id
_entity_poly.type
_entity_poly.pdbx_seq_one_letter_code
_entity_poly.pdbx_strand_id
1 'polypeptide(L)'
;MNTRLAWSRSSPKDTLEWAPPLRVVAVVTLFASTLDLIADFILCSKIAEFLPNFHTDIGLLIAYGYFIFTGISAIVYVLEMTDVCLTLKNDCESIFNARLAKSLVLVTEEVPLPILLNLLITYEPRTSLTNPAHLVSWIKLISLTWGIIKFAKLRFFWCFLPLHPKHDIRENCRRCFTFTFYRITMIFVNICHVISIAIVLYNIVITGRDGRRIQSNNS
;
A
#
# COMPACT_ATOMS: atom_id res chain seq x y z
N MET A 1 13.99 23.45 -0.19
CA MET A 1 14.80 22.52 0.62
C MET A 1 13.99 22.15 1.85
N ASN A 2 13.44 20.93 1.90
CA ASN A 2 12.43 20.50 2.89
C ASN A 2 12.93 19.29 3.69
N THR A 3 13.89 19.51 4.58
CA THR A 3 14.33 18.54 5.59
C THR A 3 13.53 18.78 6.88
N ARG A 4 12.87 17.75 7.43
CA ARG A 4 12.27 17.82 8.78
C ARG A 4 13.25 17.24 9.80
N LEU A 5 13.64 18.05 10.79
CA LEU A 5 14.47 17.64 11.92
C LEU A 5 13.62 16.94 12.99
N ALA A 6 14.12 15.86 13.58
CA ALA A 6 13.42 15.16 14.66
C ALA A 6 13.35 15.99 15.96
N TRP A 7 14.36 16.79 16.29
CA TRP A 7 14.40 17.57 17.54
C TRP A 7 15.22 18.86 17.35
N SER A 8 14.57 20.03 17.42
CA SER A 8 15.25 21.30 17.68
C SER A 8 15.04 21.67 19.15
N ARG A 9 16.11 21.70 19.94
CA ARG A 9 16.06 22.12 21.36
C ARG A 9 15.92 23.64 21.55
N SER A 10 15.90 24.45 20.49
CA SER A 10 15.95 25.92 20.60
C SER A 10 14.67 26.65 20.21
N SER A 11 13.53 25.98 20.01
CA SER A 11 12.24 26.68 19.91
C SER A 11 11.03 25.77 20.14
N PRO A 12 10.19 26.02 21.17
CA PRO A 12 8.92 25.32 21.34
C PRO A 12 7.87 26.09 20.55
N LYS A 13 7.79 25.90 19.23
CA LYS A 13 6.72 26.42 18.37
C LYS A 13 6.83 25.80 16.98
N ASP A 14 6.52 24.50 16.87
CA ASP A 14 5.99 23.92 15.62
C ASP A 14 5.39 22.52 15.84
N THR A 15 4.23 22.53 16.50
CA THR A 15 2.97 21.88 16.05
C THR A 15 3.09 20.58 15.23
N LEU A 16 3.31 19.46 15.92
CA LEU A 16 2.49 18.24 15.75
C LEU A 16 2.76 17.28 16.94
N GLU A 17 2.21 17.60 18.12
CA GLU A 17 2.24 16.72 19.32
C GLU A 17 1.52 15.37 19.08
N TRP A 18 0.80 15.23 17.97
CA TRP A 18 0.04 14.04 17.59
C TRP A 18 0.76 13.07 16.62
N ALA A 19 1.98 13.40 16.15
CA ALA A 19 2.74 12.45 15.36
C ALA A 19 3.49 11.48 16.30
N PRO A 20 3.36 10.15 16.15
CA PRO A 20 4.22 9.23 16.88
C PRO A 20 5.69 9.57 16.62
N PRO A 21 6.61 9.30 17.56
CA PRO A 21 8.02 9.58 17.38
C PRO A 21 8.48 9.06 16.02
N LEU A 22 9.22 9.86 15.26
CA LEU A 22 9.63 9.53 13.89
C LEU A 22 10.26 8.13 13.78
N ARG A 23 10.99 7.71 14.82
CA ARG A 23 11.56 6.37 14.97
C ARG A 23 10.52 5.26 15.11
N VAL A 24 9.45 5.47 15.88
CA VAL A 24 8.35 4.52 16.02
C VAL A 24 7.65 4.32 14.68
N VAL A 25 7.35 5.41 13.97
CA VAL A 25 6.74 5.33 12.63
C VAL A 25 7.65 4.58 11.67
N ALA A 26 8.94 4.87 11.68
CA ALA A 26 9.93 4.20 10.82
C ALA A 26 10.01 2.69 11.12
N VAL A 27 10.06 2.29 12.39
CA VAL A 27 10.10 0.87 12.80
C VAL A 27 8.81 0.14 12.40
N VAL A 28 7.63 0.72 12.65
CA VAL A 28 6.37 0.07 12.27
C VAL A 28 6.23 0.00 10.75
N THR A 29 6.68 1.04 10.02
CA THR A 29 6.74 0.99 8.54
C THR A 29 7.64 -0.14 8.06
N LEU A 30 8.78 -0.33 8.72
CA LEU A 30 9.70 -1.43 8.40
C LEU A 30 9.00 -2.78 8.53
N PHE A 31 8.37 -3.04 9.68
CA PHE A 31 7.63 -4.29 9.89
C PHE A 31 6.47 -4.47 8.91
N ALA A 32 5.69 -3.43 8.65
CA ALA A 32 4.54 -3.49 7.75
C ALA A 32 4.98 -3.85 6.33
N SER A 33 5.97 -3.13 5.77
CA SER A 33 6.48 -3.41 4.41
C SER A 33 7.15 -4.78 4.30
N THR A 34 7.85 -5.25 5.36
CA THR A 34 8.44 -6.60 5.35
C THR A 34 7.37 -7.68 5.37
N LEU A 35 6.31 -7.52 6.17
CA LEU A 35 5.21 -8.47 6.21
C LEU A 35 4.44 -8.53 4.89
N ASP A 36 4.21 -7.38 4.25
CA ASP A 36 3.53 -7.31 2.94
C ASP A 36 4.32 -8.09 1.87
N LEU A 37 5.63 -7.83 1.78
CA LEU A 37 6.50 -8.53 0.85
C LEU A 37 6.55 -10.04 1.11
N ILE A 38 6.64 -10.46 2.38
CA ILE A 38 6.61 -11.89 2.75
C ILE A 38 5.28 -12.52 2.34
N ALA A 39 4.16 -11.83 2.53
CA ALA A 39 2.85 -12.32 2.12
C ALA A 39 2.78 -12.54 0.61
N ASP A 40 3.31 -11.61 -0.18
CA ASP A 40 3.36 -11.75 -1.64
C ASP A 40 4.25 -12.92 -2.07
N PHE A 41 5.38 -13.16 -1.41
CA PHE A 41 6.23 -14.33 -1.66
C PHE A 41 5.56 -15.66 -1.28
N ILE A 42 4.83 -15.71 -0.16
CA ILE A 42 4.07 -16.89 0.24
C ILE A 42 3.02 -17.22 -0.82
N LEU A 43 2.32 -16.20 -1.32
CA LEU A 43 1.32 -16.39 -2.36
C LEU A 43 1.96 -16.85 -3.67
N CYS A 44 3.08 -16.25 -4.08
CA CYS A 44 3.85 -16.70 -5.23
C CYS A 44 4.27 -18.17 -5.10
N SER A 45 4.78 -18.57 -3.95
CA SER A 45 5.16 -19.98 -3.70
C SER A 45 3.96 -20.92 -3.89
N LYS A 46 2.77 -20.51 -3.43
CA LYS A 46 1.55 -21.31 -3.62
C LYS A 46 1.05 -21.30 -5.05
N ILE A 47 1.11 -20.17 -5.75
CA ILE A 47 0.79 -20.10 -7.18
C ILE A 47 1.72 -21.02 -7.97
N ALA A 48 3.02 -21.01 -7.67
CA ALA A 48 4.03 -21.83 -8.36
C ALA A 48 3.76 -23.33 -8.18
N GLU A 49 3.36 -23.75 -6.97
CA GLU A 49 2.99 -25.13 -6.66
C GLU A 49 1.82 -25.64 -7.53
N PHE A 50 0.86 -24.77 -7.82
CA PHE A 50 -0.35 -25.11 -8.57
C PHE A 50 -0.32 -24.74 -10.05
N LEU A 51 0.73 -24.02 -10.50
CA LEU A 51 0.89 -23.52 -11.86
C LEU A 51 0.72 -24.60 -12.95
N PRO A 52 1.27 -25.83 -12.81
CA PRO A 52 1.13 -26.87 -13.83
C PRO A 52 -0.32 -27.33 -14.04
N ASN A 53 -1.18 -27.09 -13.06
CA ASN A 53 -2.55 -27.56 -13.08
C ASN A 53 -3.53 -26.52 -13.66
N PHE A 54 -3.07 -25.31 -14.04
CA PHE A 54 -3.95 -24.23 -14.53
C PHE A 54 -4.67 -24.62 -15.82
N HIS A 55 -5.99 -24.44 -15.84
CA HIS A 55 -6.86 -24.81 -16.97
C HIS A 55 -7.06 -23.68 -17.96
N THR A 56 -6.84 -22.43 -17.56
CA THR A 56 -7.05 -21.25 -18.42
C THR A 56 -5.73 -20.55 -18.75
N ASP A 57 -5.53 -20.22 -20.03
CA ASP A 57 -4.36 -19.44 -20.50
C ASP A 57 -4.32 -18.05 -19.84
N ILE A 58 -5.50 -17.48 -19.57
CA ILE A 58 -5.66 -16.20 -18.89
C ILE A 58 -5.16 -16.30 -17.44
N GLY A 59 -5.53 -17.37 -16.71
CA GLY A 59 -5.03 -17.61 -15.36
C GLY A 59 -3.51 -17.76 -15.31
N LEU A 60 -2.93 -18.42 -16.31
CA LEU A 60 -1.48 -18.58 -16.44
C LEU A 60 -0.79 -17.23 -16.65
N LEU A 61 -1.31 -16.39 -17.55
CA LEU A 61 -0.79 -15.04 -17.80
C LEU A 61 -0.88 -14.17 -16.54
N ILE A 62 -1.98 -14.25 -15.80
CA ILE A 62 -2.17 -13.50 -14.54
C ILE A 62 -1.16 -13.97 -13.48
N ALA A 63 -0.92 -15.28 -13.34
CA ALA A 63 0.07 -15.82 -12.43
C ALA A 63 1.49 -15.33 -12.77
N TYR A 64 1.88 -15.33 -14.05
CA TYR A 64 3.15 -14.74 -14.48
C TYR A 64 3.22 -13.24 -14.21
N GLY A 65 2.14 -12.51 -14.44
CA GLY A 65 2.01 -11.11 -14.05
C GLY A 65 2.26 -10.92 -12.55
N TYR A 66 1.65 -11.76 -11.72
CA TYR A 66 1.82 -11.72 -10.26
C TYR A 66 3.29 -11.93 -9.86
N PHE A 67 3.99 -12.90 -10.47
CA PHE A 67 5.41 -13.12 -10.23
C PHE A 67 6.27 -11.91 -10.62
N ILE A 68 6.02 -11.30 -11.78
CA ILE A 68 6.77 -10.12 -12.24
C ILE A 68 6.57 -8.95 -11.29
N PHE A 69 5.33 -8.64 -10.92
CA PHE A 69 5.04 -7.52 -10.01
C PHE A 69 5.56 -7.79 -8.59
N THR A 70 5.59 -9.04 -8.12
CA THR A 70 6.23 -9.40 -6.85
C THR A 70 7.76 -9.19 -6.92
N GLY A 71 8.39 -9.53 -8.05
CA GLY A 71 9.81 -9.25 -8.27
C GLY A 71 10.12 -7.74 -8.28
N ILE A 72 9.27 -6.94 -8.93
CA ILE A 72 9.39 -5.46 -8.91
C ILE A 72 9.16 -4.94 -7.48
N SER A 73 8.17 -5.45 -6.76
CA SER A 73 7.90 -5.12 -5.35
C SER A 73 9.14 -5.33 -4.49
N ALA A 74 9.87 -6.44 -4.65
CA ALA A 74 11.12 -6.68 -3.92
C ALA A 74 12.19 -5.59 -4.15
N ILE A 75 12.29 -5.06 -5.38
CA ILE A 75 13.21 -3.95 -5.69
C ILE A 75 12.75 -2.66 -5.01
N VAL A 76 11.45 -2.36 -5.10
CA VAL A 76 10.84 -1.17 -4.50
C VAL A 76 10.93 -1.21 -2.96
N TYR A 77 10.79 -2.39 -2.37
CA TYR A 77 11.02 -2.65 -0.96
C TYR A 77 12.43 -2.26 -0.53
N VAL A 78 13.48 -2.61 -1.30
CA VAL A 78 14.86 -2.20 -0.98
C VAL A 78 15.00 -0.67 -0.97
N LEU A 79 14.34 0.02 -1.91
CA LEU A 79 14.34 1.48 -1.96
C LEU A 79 13.61 2.08 -0.76
N GLU A 80 12.45 1.54 -0.38
CA GLU A 80 11.71 1.97 0.80
C GLU A 80 12.51 1.72 2.09
N MET A 81 13.15 0.56 2.21
CA MET A 81 14.00 0.22 3.37
C MET A 81 15.22 1.12 3.47
N THR A 82 15.82 1.49 2.34
CA THR A 82 16.94 2.42 2.32
C THR A 82 16.51 3.79 2.85
N ASP A 83 15.35 4.30 2.42
CA ASP A 83 14.79 5.58 2.90
C ASP A 83 14.47 5.53 4.40
N VAL A 84 13.86 4.44 4.89
CA VAL A 84 13.56 4.25 6.32
C VAL A 84 14.83 4.15 7.16
N CYS A 85 15.83 3.39 6.73
CA CYS A 85 17.10 3.26 7.44
C CYS A 85 17.90 4.57 7.47
N LEU A 86 17.91 5.33 6.36
CA LEU A 86 18.52 6.67 6.34
C LEU A 86 17.79 7.63 7.28
N THR A 87 16.46 7.53 7.35
CA THR A 87 15.63 8.31 8.26
C THR A 87 15.94 7.99 9.72
N LEU A 88 16.14 6.71 10.06
CA LEU A 88 16.54 6.26 11.40
C LEU A 88 17.98 6.69 11.76
N LYS A 89 18.91 6.63 10.79
CA LYS A 89 20.31 6.99 11.01
C LYS A 89 20.51 8.48 11.21
N ASN A 90 19.84 9.31 10.42
CA ASN A 90 20.09 10.75 10.36
C ASN A 90 19.05 11.56 11.15
N ASP A 91 18.06 10.91 11.78
CA ASP A 91 16.92 11.55 12.47
C ASP A 91 16.22 12.64 11.64
N CYS A 92 16.28 12.51 10.31
CA CYS A 92 15.66 13.43 9.37
C CYS A 92 15.14 12.67 8.15
N GLU A 93 13.95 13.07 7.69
CA GLU A 93 13.26 12.45 6.54
C GLU A 93 13.20 13.46 5.40
N SER A 94 13.67 13.06 4.21
CA SER A 94 13.46 13.84 3.00
C SER A 94 12.03 13.65 2.52
N ILE A 95 11.21 14.70 2.60
CA ILE A 95 9.80 14.65 2.19
C ILE A 95 9.65 14.19 0.74
N PHE A 96 10.60 14.55 -0.13
CA PHE A 96 10.55 14.16 -1.54
C PHE A 96 10.79 12.66 -1.72
N ASN A 97 11.85 12.11 -1.11
CA ASN A 97 12.19 10.69 -1.23
C ASN A 97 11.11 9.81 -0.59
N ALA A 98 10.60 10.19 0.58
CA ALA A 98 9.54 9.45 1.26
C ALA A 98 8.24 9.41 0.43
N ARG A 99 7.90 10.51 -0.26
CA ARG A 99 6.75 10.55 -1.19
C ARG A 99 6.99 9.74 -2.44
N LEU A 100 8.20 9.81 -3.01
CA LEU A 100 8.59 9.05 -4.19
C LEU A 100 8.52 7.55 -3.91
N ALA A 101 9.16 7.09 -2.83
CA ALA A 101 9.15 5.69 -2.40
C ALA A 101 7.71 5.20 -2.20
N LYS A 102 6.87 5.96 -1.48
CA LYS A 102 5.49 5.55 -1.25
C LYS A 102 4.64 5.54 -2.53
N SER A 103 4.85 6.48 -3.44
CA SER A 103 4.15 6.51 -4.73
C SER A 103 4.58 5.33 -5.62
N LEU A 104 5.86 4.95 -5.54
CA LEU A 104 6.40 3.79 -6.25
C LEU A 104 5.75 2.51 -5.74
N VAL A 105 5.75 2.30 -4.41
CA VAL A 105 5.04 1.18 -3.74
C VAL A 105 3.58 1.12 -4.20
N LEU A 106 2.89 2.27 -4.26
CA LEU A 106 1.50 2.28 -4.67
C LEU A 106 1.31 1.72 -6.11
N VAL A 107 2.13 2.19 -7.04
CA VAL A 107 1.99 1.87 -8.47
C VAL A 107 2.47 0.46 -8.78
N THR A 108 3.50 -0.05 -8.08
CA THR A 108 4.11 -1.34 -8.40
C THR A 108 3.60 -2.50 -7.59
N GLU A 109 2.98 -2.26 -6.43
CA GLU A 109 2.64 -3.30 -5.47
C GLU A 109 1.20 -3.18 -4.97
N GLU A 110 0.82 -2.03 -4.42
CA GLU A 110 -0.47 -1.87 -3.74
C GLU A 110 -1.66 -1.79 -4.72
N VAL A 111 -1.46 -1.38 -5.97
CA VAL A 111 -2.51 -1.40 -7.02
C VAL A 111 -2.49 -2.71 -7.82
N PRO A 112 -1.38 -3.11 -8.47
CA PRO A 112 -1.40 -4.24 -9.40
C PRO A 112 -1.60 -5.59 -8.72
N LEU A 113 -0.99 -5.84 -7.55
CA LEU A 113 -1.07 -7.16 -6.91
C LEU A 113 -2.48 -7.50 -6.42
N PRO A 114 -3.23 -6.60 -5.73
CA PRO A 114 -4.63 -6.87 -5.42
C PRO A 114 -5.51 -7.12 -6.65
N ILE A 115 -5.28 -6.39 -7.75
CA ILE A 115 -6.00 -6.57 -9.00
C ILE A 115 -5.71 -7.95 -9.59
N LEU A 116 -4.42 -8.31 -9.70
CA LEU A 116 -4.01 -9.60 -10.23
C LEU A 116 -4.52 -10.75 -9.38
N LEU A 117 -4.50 -10.61 -8.04
CA LEU A 117 -5.08 -11.60 -7.13
C LEU A 117 -6.59 -11.74 -7.35
N ASN A 118 -7.30 -10.64 -7.51
CA ASN A 118 -8.74 -10.67 -7.77
C ASN A 118 -9.07 -11.41 -9.08
N LEU A 119 -8.34 -11.07 -10.15
CA LEU A 119 -8.51 -11.71 -11.44
C LEU A 119 -8.14 -13.19 -11.35
N LEU A 120 -7.07 -13.54 -10.64
CA LEU A 120 -6.65 -14.93 -10.46
C LEU A 120 -7.74 -15.75 -9.76
N ILE A 121 -8.34 -15.24 -8.69
CA ILE A 121 -9.45 -15.91 -7.98
C ILE A 121 -10.68 -16.04 -8.88
N THR A 122 -10.92 -15.05 -9.75
CA THR A 122 -12.08 -15.04 -10.65
C THR A 122 -11.94 -16.06 -11.79
N TYR A 123 -10.76 -16.17 -12.39
CA TYR A 123 -10.51 -17.06 -13.53
C TYR A 123 -10.09 -18.48 -13.13
N GLU A 124 -9.52 -18.67 -11.93
CA GLU A 124 -9.06 -19.95 -11.39
C GLU A 124 -9.46 -20.07 -9.90
N PRO A 125 -10.75 -20.32 -9.59
CA PRO A 125 -11.24 -20.45 -8.22
C PRO A 125 -10.79 -21.78 -7.61
N ARG A 126 -9.57 -21.80 -7.04
CA ARG A 126 -9.02 -22.97 -6.36
C ARG A 126 -9.17 -22.86 -4.86
N THR A 127 -9.85 -23.83 -4.26
CA THR A 127 -9.99 -23.96 -2.81
C THR A 127 -8.63 -24.04 -2.08
N SER A 128 -7.59 -24.57 -2.73
CA SER A 128 -6.23 -24.61 -2.19
C SER A 128 -5.52 -23.25 -2.16
N LEU A 129 -5.92 -22.32 -3.04
CA LEU A 129 -5.38 -20.96 -3.09
C LEU A 129 -6.18 -19.98 -2.23
N THR A 130 -7.43 -20.32 -1.89
CA THR A 130 -8.34 -19.49 -1.07
C THR A 130 -7.76 -19.15 0.31
N ASN A 131 -7.26 -20.13 1.06
CA ASN A 131 -6.70 -19.90 2.39
C ASN A 131 -5.45 -18.97 2.38
N PRO A 132 -4.41 -19.23 1.56
CA PRO A 132 -3.28 -18.31 1.47
C PRO A 132 -3.69 -16.94 0.91
N ALA A 133 -4.58 -16.89 -0.09
CA ALA A 133 -5.07 -15.62 -0.64
C ALA A 133 -5.84 -14.80 0.40
N HIS A 134 -6.63 -15.44 1.27
CA HIS A 134 -7.33 -14.79 2.37
C HIS A 134 -6.35 -14.18 3.39
N LEU A 135 -5.36 -14.97 3.84
CA LEU A 135 -4.33 -14.50 4.77
C LEU A 135 -3.55 -13.32 4.18
N VAL A 136 -3.12 -13.44 2.92
CA VAL A 136 -2.35 -12.40 2.22
C VAL A 136 -3.18 -11.14 2.06
N SER A 137 -4.47 -11.26 1.72
CA SER A 137 -5.37 -10.10 1.61
C SER A 137 -5.55 -9.37 2.95
N TRP A 138 -5.58 -10.08 4.08
CA TRP A 138 -5.60 -9.45 5.41
C TRP A 138 -4.31 -8.70 5.73
N ILE A 139 -3.14 -9.27 5.45
CA ILE A 139 -1.86 -8.60 5.64
C ILE A 139 -1.79 -7.33 4.77
N LYS A 140 -2.21 -7.45 3.50
CA LYS A 140 -2.26 -6.35 2.55
C LYS A 140 -3.20 -5.23 3.01
N LEU A 141 -4.34 -5.57 3.63
CA LEU A 141 -5.25 -4.59 4.22
C LEU A 141 -4.59 -3.81 5.38
N ILE A 142 -3.82 -4.49 6.24
CA ILE A 142 -3.08 -3.85 7.32
C ILE A 142 -2.00 -2.92 6.75
N SER A 143 -1.24 -3.38 5.75
CA SER A 143 -0.23 -2.58 5.04
C SER A 143 -0.83 -1.33 4.39
N LEU A 144 -1.94 -1.47 3.66
CA LEU A 144 -2.67 -0.36 3.04
C LEU A 144 -3.22 0.63 4.06
N THR A 145 -3.73 0.14 5.20
CA THR A 145 -4.21 1.01 6.29
C THR A 145 -3.07 1.82 6.89
N TRP A 146 -1.89 1.20 7.06
CA TRP A 146 -0.67 1.91 7.46
C TRP A 146 -0.23 2.94 6.41
N GLY A 147 -0.43 2.63 5.12
CA GLY A 147 -0.24 3.55 4.00
C GLY A 147 -1.02 4.86 4.17
N ILE A 148 -2.26 4.81 4.66
CA ILE A 148 -3.07 6.02 4.95
C ILE A 148 -2.39 6.89 6.01
N ILE A 149 -1.88 6.27 7.09
CA ILE A 149 -1.18 6.98 8.17
C ILE A 149 0.08 7.67 7.60
N LYS A 150 0.84 6.98 6.75
CA LYS A 150 2.02 7.53 6.07
C LYS A 150 1.65 8.68 5.13
N PHE A 151 0.59 8.55 4.33
CA PHE A 151 0.09 9.64 3.47
C PHE A 151 -0.39 10.86 4.27
N ALA A 152 -1.04 10.64 5.41
CA ALA A 152 -1.45 11.72 6.32
C ALA A 152 -0.23 12.44 6.91
N LYS A 153 0.79 11.70 7.40
CA LYS A 153 2.05 12.26 7.91
C LYS A 153 2.79 13.09 6.85
N LEU A 154 2.86 12.58 5.62
CA LEU A 154 3.53 13.23 4.49
C LEU A 154 2.72 14.41 3.90
N ARG A 155 1.54 14.70 4.46
CA ARG A 155 0.58 15.70 3.96
C ARG A 155 0.23 15.49 2.49
N PHE A 156 0.22 14.23 2.08
CA PHE A 156 -0.09 13.79 0.72
C PHE A 156 -1.56 13.34 0.62
N PHE A 157 -2.22 13.16 1.75
CA PHE A 157 -3.64 12.83 1.84
C PHE A 157 -4.51 14.07 1.65
N TRP A 158 -5.27 14.10 0.55
CA TRP A 158 -6.09 15.23 0.14
C TRP A 158 -7.14 15.62 1.18
N CYS A 159 -7.81 14.66 1.78
CA CYS A 159 -8.88 14.91 2.76
C CYS A 159 -8.37 15.53 4.07
N PHE A 160 -7.05 15.47 4.34
CA PHE A 160 -6.45 16.04 5.55
C PHE A 160 -5.74 17.38 5.30
N LEU A 161 -5.71 17.87 4.06
CA LEU A 161 -5.25 19.23 3.76
C LEU A 161 -6.07 20.36 4.44
N PRO A 162 -7.40 20.24 4.61
CA PRO A 162 -8.22 21.28 5.25
C PRO A 162 -7.91 21.50 6.73
N LEU A 163 -7.31 20.52 7.40
CA LEU A 163 -7.09 20.50 8.84
C LEU A 163 -5.76 21.14 9.24
N HIS A 164 -5.16 21.98 8.39
CA HIS A 164 -3.88 22.59 8.70
C HIS A 164 -4.04 23.69 9.77
N PRO A 165 -3.48 23.54 10.98
CA PRO A 165 -3.76 24.43 12.11
C PRO A 165 -3.10 25.82 11.97
N LYS A 166 -2.19 26.03 11.00
CA LYS A 166 -1.55 27.33 10.76
C LYS A 166 -2.33 28.27 9.83
N HIS A 167 -3.47 27.85 9.30
CA HIS A 167 -4.20 28.58 8.27
C HIS A 167 -5.68 28.65 8.60
N ASP A 168 -6.31 29.79 8.29
CA ASP A 168 -7.75 29.95 8.41
C ASP A 168 -8.49 28.94 7.52
N ILE A 169 -9.66 28.51 7.97
CA ILE A 169 -10.52 27.53 7.28
C ILE A 169 -10.76 27.93 5.82
N ARG A 170 -10.92 29.24 5.57
CA ARG A 170 -11.14 29.80 4.23
C ARG A 170 -9.91 29.68 3.32
N GLU A 171 -8.71 29.85 3.86
CA GLU A 171 -7.45 29.70 3.12
C GLU A 171 -7.13 28.23 2.85
N ASN A 172 -7.42 27.35 3.81
CA ASN A 172 -7.32 25.90 3.63
C ASN A 172 -8.31 25.39 2.56
N CYS A 173 -9.54 25.90 2.56
CA CYS A 173 -10.55 25.57 1.55
C CYS A 173 -10.13 26.09 0.16
N ARG A 174 -9.67 27.33 0.05
CA ARG A 174 -9.13 27.89 -1.21
C ARG A 174 -7.97 27.05 -1.74
N ARG A 175 -7.05 26.63 -0.86
CA ARG A 175 -5.93 25.77 -1.23
C ARG A 175 -6.38 24.40 -1.69
N CYS A 176 -7.39 23.78 -1.07
CA CYS A 176 -7.98 22.56 -1.61
C CYS A 176 -8.46 22.75 -3.06
N PHE A 177 -9.01 23.90 -3.45
CA PHE A 177 -9.52 24.09 -4.82
C PHE A 177 -8.54 24.76 -5.79
N THR A 178 -7.29 25.04 -5.40
CA THR A 178 -6.27 25.47 -6.37
C THR A 178 -5.69 24.25 -7.09
N PHE A 179 -6.04 24.08 -8.36
CA PHE A 179 -5.55 22.98 -9.19
C PHE A 179 -4.10 23.22 -9.64
N THR A 180 -3.14 22.80 -8.82
CA THR A 180 -1.74 22.66 -9.23
C THR A 180 -1.47 21.23 -9.68
N PHE A 181 -0.53 21.00 -10.60
CA PHE A 181 -0.16 19.65 -11.06
C PHE A 181 0.12 18.69 -9.89
N TYR A 182 0.91 19.15 -8.92
CA TYR A 182 1.20 18.42 -7.67
C TYR A 182 -0.07 17.95 -6.91
N ARG A 183 -1.13 18.77 -6.90
CA ARG A 183 -2.39 18.49 -6.22
C ARG A 183 -3.26 17.50 -6.98
N ILE A 184 -3.27 17.60 -8.31
CA ILE A 184 -3.93 16.62 -9.18
C ILE A 184 -3.29 15.23 -8.98
N THR A 185 -1.96 15.17 -8.97
CA THR A 185 -1.23 13.92 -8.69
C THR A 185 -1.55 13.36 -7.31
N MET A 186 -1.63 14.20 -6.27
CA MET A 186 -2.04 13.75 -4.93
C MET A 186 -3.46 13.16 -4.92
N ILE A 187 -4.43 13.81 -5.58
CA ILE A 187 -5.80 13.28 -5.67
C ILE A 187 -5.79 11.91 -6.35
N PHE A 188 -5.10 11.80 -7.48
CA PHE A 188 -4.99 10.56 -8.24
C PHE A 188 -4.41 9.42 -7.38
N VAL A 189 -3.29 9.65 -6.71
CA VAL A 189 -2.64 8.66 -5.82
C VAL A 189 -3.59 8.26 -4.68
N ASN A 190 -4.29 9.21 -4.06
CA ASN A 190 -5.25 8.90 -3.00
C ASN A 190 -6.44 8.07 -3.52
N ILE A 191 -6.93 8.35 -4.72
CA ILE A 191 -7.99 7.56 -5.37
C ILE A 191 -7.50 6.13 -5.61
N CYS A 192 -6.31 5.96 -6.18
CA CYS A 192 -5.69 4.65 -6.38
C CYS A 192 -5.58 3.87 -5.06
N HIS A 193 -5.13 4.53 -3.98
CA HIS A 193 -5.02 3.89 -2.67
C HIS A 193 -6.36 3.42 -2.12
N VAL A 194 -7.41 4.23 -2.23
CA VAL A 194 -8.76 3.85 -1.79
C VAL A 194 -9.32 2.71 -2.64
N ILE A 195 -9.09 2.74 -3.95
CA ILE A 195 -9.49 1.65 -4.87
C ILE A 195 -8.77 0.35 -4.48
N SER A 196 -7.47 0.39 -4.20
CA SER A 196 -6.71 -0.77 -3.73
C SER A 196 -7.31 -1.37 -2.47
N ILE A 197 -7.67 -0.54 -1.48
CA ILE A 197 -8.35 -1.01 -0.26
C ILE A 197 -9.69 -1.66 -0.59
N ALA A 198 -10.49 -1.06 -1.47
CA ALA A 198 -11.77 -1.63 -1.88
C ALA A 198 -11.61 -3.01 -2.55
N ILE A 199 -10.61 -3.16 -3.42
CA ILE A 199 -10.30 -4.45 -4.08
C ILE A 199 -9.84 -5.50 -3.07
N VAL A 200 -8.97 -5.12 -2.12
CA VAL A 200 -8.52 -6.05 -1.07
C VAL A 200 -9.70 -6.49 -0.18
N LEU A 201 -10.59 -5.58 0.20
CA LEU A 201 -11.80 -5.93 0.95
C LEU A 201 -12.69 -6.87 0.15
N TYR A 202 -12.84 -6.64 -1.15
CA TYR A 202 -13.58 -7.53 -2.03
C TYR A 202 -12.93 -8.93 -2.12
N ASN A 203 -11.60 -9.00 -2.22
CA ASN A 203 -10.85 -10.26 -2.19
C ASN A 203 -11.06 -11.03 -0.88
N ILE A 204 -11.06 -10.35 0.27
CA ILE A 204 -11.35 -10.95 1.58
C ILE A 204 -12.76 -11.53 1.60
N VAL A 205 -13.75 -10.80 1.08
CA VAL A 205 -15.15 -11.27 1.06
C VAL A 205 -15.32 -12.49 0.16
N ILE A 206 -14.70 -12.51 -1.02
CA ILE A 206 -14.77 -13.67 -1.92
C ILE A 206 -14.07 -14.88 -1.28
N THR A 207 -12.81 -14.72 -0.88
CA THR A 207 -12.03 -15.82 -0.32
C THR A 207 -12.60 -16.32 1.01
N GLY A 208 -13.27 -15.46 1.79
CA GLY A 208 -13.99 -15.87 2.99
C GLY A 208 -15.31 -16.60 2.73
N ARG A 209 -15.91 -16.46 1.54
CA ARG A 209 -17.14 -17.17 1.13
C ARG A 209 -16.88 -18.56 0.56
N ASP A 210 -15.68 -18.83 0.05
CA ASP A 210 -15.27 -20.09 -0.60
C ASP A 210 -15.11 -21.30 0.36
N GLY A 211 -15.53 -21.17 1.61
CA GLY A 211 -15.99 -22.31 2.41
C GLY A 211 -17.32 -22.92 1.92
N ARG A 212 -18.02 -22.28 0.97
CA ARG A 212 -19.18 -22.87 0.28
C ARG A 212 -18.82 -23.24 -1.14
N ARG A 213 -18.72 -24.55 -1.35
CA ARG A 213 -18.72 -25.28 -2.63
C ARG A 213 -19.28 -24.45 -3.78
N ILE A 214 -18.47 -24.28 -4.82
CA ILE A 214 -18.95 -24.13 -6.19
C ILE A 214 -20.07 -25.15 -6.37
N GLN A 215 -21.29 -24.66 -6.67
CA GLN A 215 -22.35 -25.54 -7.11
C GLN A 215 -21.79 -26.35 -8.27
N SER A 216 -21.65 -27.66 -8.05
CA SER A 216 -21.64 -28.63 -9.13
C SER A 216 -22.88 -28.31 -9.96
N ASN A 217 -22.67 -27.66 -11.10
CA ASN A 217 -23.66 -27.68 -12.15
C ASN A 217 -23.73 -29.14 -12.59
N ASN A 218 -24.76 -29.82 -12.08
CA ASN A 218 -25.31 -31.00 -12.72
C ASN A 218 -25.81 -30.57 -14.10
N SER A 219 -25.11 -30.99 -15.15
CA SER A 219 -25.63 -31.51 -16.42
C SER A 219 -24.50 -31.66 -17.41
#